data_AF-A0AAP6BPV0-F1
#
_entry.id   AF-A0AAP6BPV0-F1
#
_cell.length_a   1.000
_cell.length_b   1.000
_cell.length_c   1.000
_cell.angle_alpha   90.00
_cell.angle_beta   90.00
_cell.angle_gamma   90.00
#
_symmetry.space_group_name_H-M   'P 1'
#
loop_
_entity.id
_entity.type
_entity.pdbx_description
1 polymer ?
#
loop_
_entity_poly.entity_id
_entity_poly.type
_entity_poly.pdbx_seq_one_letter_code
_entity_poly.pdbx_strand_id
1 'polypeptide(L)'
;MPSLELAKNKEKTIKKTEEYYNALRTNIQLSGDNIKVIAVTSVQSGEGKSTTSTNLAIAFARSGYNTLLIDADIRNSVMSGIFKTRDKITGLTDYLAGATDLSNGLCETNIDNLFVIEAGQVSPNPTALLQSKNFGIMIDILRNHYDYIVVDTPPIGLVIDAAIITQKCDASVLIVESGNVKRKTLQKAKEQLEQTGTPFLGVILNKYDIQLEKYGSYGNYGNYGNYGKKK
;
A
#
# COMPACT_ATOMS: atom_id res chain seq x y z
N MET A 1 -22.57 -3.82 0.07
CA MET A 1 -21.36 -3.18 -0.48
C MET A 1 -21.12 -3.74 -1.87
N PRO A 2 -20.64 -2.94 -2.83
CA PRO A 2 -20.19 -3.46 -4.12
C PRO A 2 -19.07 -4.50 -3.94
N SER A 3 -18.92 -5.41 -4.91
CA SER A 3 -17.92 -6.47 -4.85
C SER A 3 -16.81 -6.27 -5.89
N LEU A 4 -15.57 -6.49 -5.46
CA LEU A 4 -14.36 -6.45 -6.29
C LEU A 4 -13.72 -7.84 -6.35
N GLU A 5 -13.43 -8.30 -7.56
CA GLU A 5 -12.68 -9.53 -7.79
C GLU A 5 -11.24 -9.20 -8.14
N LEU A 6 -10.30 -9.82 -7.42
CA LEU A 6 -8.90 -9.80 -7.80
C LEU A 6 -8.76 -10.38 -9.22
N ALA A 7 -8.07 -9.66 -10.11
CA ALA A 7 -7.87 -10.10 -11.48
C ALA A 7 -7.08 -11.42 -11.53
N LYS A 8 -7.60 -12.42 -12.25
CA LYS A 8 -7.03 -13.79 -12.34
C LYS A 8 -5.55 -13.82 -12.73
N ASN A 9 -5.10 -12.88 -13.56
CA ASN A 9 -3.68 -12.78 -13.97
C ASN A 9 -2.74 -12.32 -12.84
N LYS A 10 -3.27 -11.77 -11.73
CA LYS A 10 -2.51 -11.34 -10.55
C LYS A 10 -2.34 -12.44 -9.51
N GLU A 11 -3.29 -13.38 -9.41
CA GLU A 11 -3.29 -14.45 -8.39
C GLU A 11 -1.97 -15.24 -8.34
N LYS A 12 -1.48 -15.67 -9.51
CA LYS A 12 -0.23 -16.44 -9.62
C LYS A 12 0.97 -15.65 -9.10
N THR A 13 1.02 -14.35 -9.37
CA THR A 13 2.11 -13.48 -8.93
C THR A 13 2.04 -13.25 -7.42
N ILE A 14 0.85 -12.97 -6.89
CA ILE A 14 0.61 -12.79 -5.44
C ILE A 14 1.07 -14.03 -4.67
N LYS A 15 0.70 -15.23 -5.13
CA LYS A 15 1.12 -16.48 -4.51
C LYS A 15 2.63 -16.69 -4.52
N LYS A 16 3.33 -16.27 -5.57
CA LYS A 16 4.80 -16.40 -5.67
C LYS A 16 5.54 -15.48 -4.71
N THR A 17 4.94 -14.35 -4.34
CA THR A 17 5.57 -13.33 -3.50
C THR A 17 5.06 -13.35 -2.06
N GLU A 18 4.16 -14.28 -1.72
CA GLU A 18 3.43 -14.33 -0.45
C GLU A 18 4.34 -14.31 0.78
N GLU A 19 5.38 -15.13 0.82
CA GLU A 19 6.32 -15.17 1.96
C GLU A 19 7.06 -13.84 2.18
N TYR A 20 7.41 -13.12 1.11
CA TYR A 20 8.03 -11.80 1.25
C TYR A 20 7.07 -10.78 1.86
N TYR A 21 5.79 -10.84 1.51
CA TYR A 21 4.78 -9.96 2.08
C TYR A 21 4.36 -10.38 3.50
N ASN A 22 4.40 -11.67 3.83
CA ASN A 22 4.25 -12.16 5.21
C ASN A 22 5.39 -11.64 6.12
N ALA A 23 6.63 -11.67 5.63
CA ALA A 23 7.78 -11.11 6.33
C ALA A 23 7.63 -9.58 6.47
N LEU A 24 7.23 -8.88 5.40
CA LEU A 24 7.01 -7.44 5.43
C LEU A 24 5.93 -7.03 6.44
N ARG A 25 4.78 -7.73 6.44
CA ARG A 25 3.72 -7.56 7.42
C ARG A 25 4.27 -7.67 8.84
N THR A 26 4.99 -8.76 9.11
CA THR A 26 5.58 -9.02 10.43
C THR A 26 6.55 -7.91 10.84
N ASN A 27 7.41 -7.43 9.95
CA ASN A 27 8.34 -6.33 10.23
C ASN A 27 7.61 -5.03 10.58
N ILE A 28 6.51 -4.72 9.88
CA ILE A 28 5.68 -3.55 10.20
C ILE A 28 5.06 -3.69 11.58
N GLN A 29 4.53 -4.87 11.92
CA GLN A 29 3.97 -5.13 13.26
C GLN A 29 5.01 -5.02 14.38
N LEU A 30 6.27 -5.36 14.11
CA LEU A 30 7.38 -5.21 15.05
C LEU A 30 7.95 -3.79 15.13
N SER A 31 7.52 -2.87 14.25
CA SER A 31 8.07 -1.50 14.20
C SER A 31 7.49 -0.56 15.26
N GLY A 32 6.46 -0.98 15.98
CA GLY A 32 5.90 -0.21 17.09
C GLY A 32 4.44 -0.56 17.35
N ASP A 33 4.00 -0.25 18.56
CA ASP A 33 2.60 -0.38 18.96
C ASP A 33 1.75 0.71 18.27
N ASN A 34 0.48 0.39 17.98
CA ASN A 34 -0.52 1.31 17.40
C ASN A 34 -0.28 1.81 15.95
N ILE A 35 0.57 1.14 15.15
CA ILE A 35 0.65 1.41 13.71
C ILE A 35 -0.51 0.71 13.00
N LYS A 36 -1.59 1.45 12.70
CA LYS A 36 -2.76 0.91 11.98
C LYS A 36 -2.87 1.44 10.55
N VAL A 37 -2.64 2.73 10.35
CA VAL A 37 -2.77 3.40 9.05
C VAL A 37 -1.39 3.61 8.43
N ILE A 38 -1.11 2.95 7.32
CA ILE A 38 0.22 2.88 6.70
C ILE A 38 0.17 3.48 5.30
N ALA A 39 0.88 4.59 5.09
CA ALA A 39 1.08 5.17 3.77
C ALA A 39 2.16 4.40 2.99
N VAL A 40 1.86 4.02 1.76
CA VAL A 40 2.79 3.38 0.83
C VAL A 40 3.04 4.33 -0.33
N THR A 41 4.27 4.84 -0.44
CA THR A 41 4.68 5.74 -1.53
C THR A 41 5.91 5.21 -2.26
N SER A 42 6.32 5.89 -3.34
CA SER A 42 7.53 5.58 -4.11
C SER A 42 8.23 6.87 -4.53
N VAL A 43 9.47 6.76 -5.02
CA VAL A 43 10.23 7.91 -5.50
C VAL A 43 9.75 8.34 -6.90
N GLN A 44 9.42 7.37 -7.75
CA GLN A 44 8.98 7.54 -9.13
C GLN A 44 7.76 6.67 -9.43
N SER A 45 7.11 6.95 -10.55
CA SER A 45 6.05 6.10 -11.09
C SER A 45 6.61 4.74 -11.54
N GLY A 46 5.82 3.67 -11.37
CA GLY A 46 6.16 2.35 -11.91
C GLY A 46 7.11 1.49 -11.04
N GLU A 47 7.49 1.96 -9.85
CA GLU A 47 8.36 1.19 -8.92
C GLU A 47 7.65 0.03 -8.21
N GLY A 48 6.36 -0.17 -8.48
CA GLY A 48 5.55 -1.28 -7.97
C GLY A 48 4.83 -1.01 -6.65
N LYS A 49 4.76 0.26 -6.24
CA LYS A 49 3.97 0.76 -5.10
C LYS A 49 2.58 0.15 -4.96
N SER A 50 1.72 0.25 -5.97
CA SER A 50 0.35 -0.27 -5.93
C SER A 50 0.28 -1.81 -5.85
N THR A 51 1.28 -2.50 -6.42
CA THR A 51 1.42 -3.96 -6.25
C THR A 51 1.78 -4.29 -4.81
N THR A 52 2.74 -3.54 -4.24
CA THR A 52 3.19 -3.74 -2.85
C THR A 52 2.10 -3.40 -1.85
N SER A 53 1.38 -2.29 -2.01
CA SER A 53 0.25 -1.92 -1.14
C SER A 53 -0.85 -2.99 -1.17
N THR A 54 -1.21 -3.48 -2.36
CA THR A 54 -2.20 -4.56 -2.50
C THR A 54 -1.76 -5.85 -1.82
N ASN A 55 -0.53 -6.30 -2.08
CA ASN A 55 -0.06 -7.56 -1.49
C ASN A 55 0.14 -7.44 0.03
N LEU A 56 0.56 -6.27 0.52
CA LEU A 56 0.65 -6.01 1.96
C LEU A 56 -0.74 -6.07 2.61
N ALA A 57 -1.75 -5.45 2.01
CA ALA A 57 -3.13 -5.54 2.49
C ALA A 57 -3.66 -6.98 2.49
N ILE A 58 -3.39 -7.74 1.42
CA ILE A 58 -3.73 -9.17 1.35
C ILE A 58 -3.03 -9.97 2.47
N ALA A 59 -1.75 -9.68 2.76
CA ALA A 59 -1.01 -10.39 3.79
C ALA A 59 -1.57 -10.14 5.20
N PHE A 60 -2.05 -8.92 5.49
CA PHE A 60 -2.80 -8.62 6.72
C PHE A 60 -4.14 -9.36 6.74
N ALA A 61 -4.94 -9.24 5.67
CA ALA A 61 -6.26 -9.87 5.56
C ALA A 61 -6.22 -11.40 5.75
N ARG A 62 -5.27 -12.07 5.09
CA ARG A 62 -5.04 -13.52 5.22
C ARG A 62 -4.58 -13.96 6.61
N SER A 63 -4.10 -13.03 7.43
CA SER A 63 -3.76 -13.30 8.84
C SER A 63 -4.94 -13.10 9.78
N GLY A 64 -6.13 -12.87 9.25
CA GLY A 64 -7.36 -12.71 10.02
C GLY A 64 -7.66 -11.27 10.45
N TYR A 65 -6.88 -10.28 9.99
CA TYR A 65 -7.13 -8.88 10.31
C TYR A 65 -8.13 -8.26 9.34
N ASN A 66 -9.12 -7.53 9.85
CA ASN A 66 -9.99 -6.71 9.04
C ASN A 66 -9.16 -5.58 8.42
N THR A 67 -8.93 -5.65 7.12
CA THR A 67 -7.96 -4.81 6.41
C THR A 67 -8.63 -4.01 5.32
N LEU A 68 -8.35 -2.70 5.29
CA LEU A 68 -8.79 -1.81 4.23
C LEU A 68 -7.60 -1.36 3.37
N LEU A 69 -7.74 -1.46 2.05
CA LEU A 69 -6.84 -0.83 1.09
C LEU A 69 -7.51 0.42 0.51
N ILE A 70 -6.87 1.57 0.63
CA ILE A 70 -7.34 2.84 0.05
C ILE A 70 -6.41 3.22 -1.10
N ASP A 71 -6.97 3.33 -2.29
CA ASP A 71 -6.30 3.91 -3.45
C ASP A 71 -6.44 5.43 -3.45
N ALA A 72 -5.45 6.10 -2.85
CA ALA A 72 -5.37 7.54 -2.75
C ALA A 72 -4.57 8.20 -3.88
N ASP A 73 -4.15 7.44 -4.91
CA ASP A 73 -3.59 7.98 -6.15
C ASP A 73 -4.68 8.42 -7.12
N ILE A 74 -5.42 9.46 -6.72
CA ILE A 74 -6.50 10.07 -7.51
C ILE A 74 -6.00 10.87 -8.73
N ARG A 75 -4.69 10.81 -9.02
CA ARG A 75 -4.07 11.33 -10.25
C ARG A 75 -3.97 10.28 -11.32
N ASN A 76 -3.49 9.09 -10.96
CA ASN A 76 -3.12 8.06 -11.93
C ASN A 76 -3.21 6.66 -11.31
N SER A 77 -4.39 6.34 -10.77
CA SER A 77 -4.67 5.02 -10.23
C SER A 77 -4.48 3.92 -11.28
N VAL A 78 -3.89 2.82 -10.81
CA VAL A 78 -3.78 1.56 -11.56
C VAL A 78 -4.60 0.43 -10.92
N MET A 79 -5.40 0.75 -9.90
CA MET A 79 -6.08 -0.23 -9.04
C MET A 79 -7.18 -0.98 -9.78
N SER A 80 -7.85 -0.34 -10.74
CA SER A 80 -8.81 -0.97 -11.65
C SER A 80 -8.19 -2.05 -12.56
N GLY A 81 -6.85 -2.10 -12.66
CA GLY A 81 -6.11 -3.18 -13.31
C GLY A 81 -5.82 -4.37 -12.40
N ILE A 82 -6.01 -4.21 -11.09
CA ILE A 82 -5.76 -5.20 -10.03
C ILE A 82 -7.08 -5.81 -9.58
N PHE A 83 -8.07 -4.99 -9.28
CA PHE A 83 -9.42 -5.40 -8.94
C PHE A 83 -10.37 -5.13 -10.11
N LYS A 84 -11.39 -5.97 -10.24
CA LYS A 84 -12.42 -5.88 -11.27
C LYS A 84 -13.78 -5.90 -10.60
N THR A 85 -14.66 -5.01 -11.01
CA THR A 85 -16.05 -5.02 -10.57
C THR A 85 -16.97 -4.87 -11.78
N ARG A 86 -18.19 -5.41 -11.65
CA ARG A 86 -19.31 -5.15 -12.57
C ARG A 86 -20.28 -4.12 -11.98
N ASP A 87 -20.11 -3.78 -10.71
CA ASP A 87 -20.96 -2.86 -10.00
C ASP A 87 -20.53 -1.42 -10.28
N LYS A 88 -21.48 -0.49 -10.18
CA LYS A 88 -21.16 0.92 -10.15
C LYS A 88 -20.66 1.27 -8.74
N ILE A 89 -19.42 1.72 -8.63
CA ILE A 89 -18.80 2.10 -7.37
C ILE A 89 -18.58 3.62 -7.31
N THR A 90 -18.64 4.16 -6.11
CA THR A 90 -18.24 5.54 -5.83
C THR A 90 -16.72 5.59 -5.62
N GLY A 91 -16.02 6.46 -6.34
CA GLY A 91 -14.59 6.66 -6.14
C GLY A 91 -14.26 7.53 -4.93
N LEU A 92 -13.04 7.40 -4.41
CA LEU A 92 -12.49 8.32 -3.42
C LEU A 92 -12.57 9.79 -3.90
N THR A 93 -12.31 10.06 -5.19
CA THR A 93 -12.43 11.41 -5.75
C THR A 93 -13.82 12.00 -5.56
N ASP A 94 -14.88 11.24 -5.84
CA ASP A 94 -16.27 11.71 -5.76
C ASP A 94 -16.68 11.98 -4.30
N TYR A 95 -16.23 11.11 -3.38
CA TYR A 95 -16.43 11.30 -1.95
C TYR A 95 -15.72 12.56 -1.42
N LEU A 96 -14.44 12.74 -1.76
CA LEU A 96 -13.67 13.89 -1.29
C LEU A 96 -14.21 15.21 -1.85
N ALA A 97 -14.77 15.19 -3.06
CA ALA A 97 -15.47 16.32 -3.65
C ALA A 97 -16.83 16.64 -2.99
N GLY A 98 -17.31 15.77 -2.09
CA GLY A 98 -18.62 15.91 -1.45
C GLY A 98 -19.80 15.62 -2.39
N ALA A 99 -19.54 14.99 -3.54
CA ALA A 99 -20.57 14.68 -4.53
C ALA A 99 -21.44 13.49 -4.09
N THR A 100 -20.87 12.58 -3.31
CA THR A 100 -21.50 11.34 -2.86
C THR A 100 -20.98 10.92 -1.48
N ASP A 101 -21.75 10.10 -0.77
CA ASP A 101 -21.25 9.44 0.44
C ASP A 101 -20.35 8.23 0.11
N LEU A 102 -19.66 7.71 1.13
CA LEU A 102 -18.76 6.56 0.99
C LEU A 102 -19.49 5.20 0.99
N SER A 103 -20.82 5.17 1.15
CA SER A 103 -21.57 3.92 1.36
C SER A 103 -21.46 2.95 0.18
N ASN A 104 -21.35 3.49 -1.05
CA ASN A 104 -21.11 2.75 -2.28
C ASN A 104 -19.63 2.79 -2.75
N GLY A 105 -18.73 3.37 -1.95
CA GLY A 105 -17.29 3.41 -2.24
C GLY A 105 -16.50 2.36 -1.47
N LEU A 106 -17.03 1.89 -0.34
CA LEU A 106 -16.47 0.79 0.42
C LEU A 106 -16.86 -0.56 -0.21
N CYS A 107 -15.89 -1.23 -0.81
CA CYS A 107 -16.10 -2.46 -1.56
C CYS A 107 -15.54 -3.67 -0.81
N GLU A 108 -16.29 -4.76 -0.79
CA GLU A 108 -15.77 -6.07 -0.38
C GLU A 108 -14.97 -6.68 -1.52
N THR A 109 -14.07 -7.62 -1.21
CA THR A 109 -13.34 -8.36 -2.23
C THR A 109 -13.61 -9.86 -2.16
N ASN A 110 -13.17 -10.59 -3.19
CA ASN A 110 -13.13 -12.07 -3.15
C ASN A 110 -12.03 -12.63 -2.23
N ILE A 111 -11.40 -11.80 -1.40
CA ILE A 111 -10.43 -12.18 -0.38
C ILE A 111 -11.02 -11.84 0.98
N ASP A 112 -11.18 -12.85 1.84
CA ASP A 112 -11.74 -12.68 3.17
C ASP A 112 -10.98 -11.61 3.96
N ASN A 113 -11.73 -10.80 4.71
CA ASN A 113 -11.23 -9.67 5.53
C ASN A 113 -10.56 -8.53 4.75
N LEU A 114 -10.58 -8.54 3.41
CA LEU A 114 -10.04 -7.45 2.60
C LEU A 114 -11.14 -6.61 1.97
N PHE A 115 -11.07 -5.31 2.24
CA PHE A 115 -11.94 -4.27 1.70
C PHE A 115 -11.11 -3.27 0.92
N VAL A 116 -11.73 -2.60 -0.05
CA VAL A 116 -11.05 -1.63 -0.93
C VAL A 116 -11.91 -0.39 -1.14
N ILE A 117 -11.26 0.78 -1.12
CA ILE A 117 -11.79 2.03 -1.68
C ILE A 117 -10.93 2.37 -2.90
N GLU A 118 -11.52 2.36 -4.09
CA GLU A 118 -10.82 2.74 -5.33
C GLU A 118 -10.76 4.27 -5.49
N ALA A 119 -9.74 4.79 -6.19
CA ALA A 119 -9.61 6.22 -6.45
C ALA A 119 -10.82 6.79 -7.22
N GLY A 120 -11.34 6.01 -8.18
CA GLY A 120 -12.38 6.43 -9.13
C GLY A 120 -11.85 7.35 -10.22
N GLN A 121 -12.64 8.36 -10.61
CA GLN A 121 -12.27 9.27 -11.68
C GLN A 121 -11.06 10.12 -11.31
N VAL A 122 -10.24 10.45 -12.30
CA VAL A 122 -9.10 11.35 -12.12
C VAL A 122 -9.60 12.73 -11.73
N SER A 123 -9.06 13.27 -10.64
CA SER A 123 -9.40 14.61 -10.18
C SER A 123 -8.65 15.68 -10.99
N PRO A 124 -9.31 16.79 -11.39
CA PRO A 124 -8.61 17.96 -11.92
C PRO A 124 -7.79 18.70 -10.84
N ASN A 125 -8.17 18.56 -9.56
CA ASN A 125 -7.54 19.26 -8.42
C ASN A 125 -7.24 18.31 -7.24
N PRO A 126 -6.44 17.26 -7.45
CA PRO A 126 -6.24 16.17 -6.49
C PRO A 126 -5.67 16.63 -5.15
N THR A 127 -4.67 17.51 -5.16
CA THR A 127 -4.05 18.05 -3.93
C THR A 127 -5.07 18.73 -3.03
N ALA A 128 -5.98 19.54 -3.59
CA ALA A 128 -6.98 20.27 -2.82
C ALA A 128 -7.99 19.32 -2.15
N LEU A 129 -8.39 18.25 -2.85
CA LEU A 129 -9.26 17.22 -2.30
C LEU A 129 -8.61 16.48 -1.13
N LEU A 130 -7.33 16.12 -1.26
CA LEU A 130 -6.57 15.44 -0.22
C LEU A 130 -6.26 16.33 1.00
N GLN A 131 -6.12 17.64 0.80
CA GLN A 131 -5.96 18.62 1.89
C GLN A 131 -7.27 18.95 2.61
N SER A 132 -8.41 18.58 2.03
CA SER A 132 -9.71 18.84 2.63
C SER A 132 -9.87 18.10 3.98
N LYS A 133 -10.80 18.58 4.80
CA LYS A 133 -11.14 17.92 6.07
C LYS A 133 -11.72 16.51 5.85
N ASN A 134 -12.34 16.26 4.70
CA ASN A 134 -13.04 15.01 4.39
C ASN A 134 -12.08 13.81 4.44
N PHE A 135 -10.86 13.94 3.91
CA PHE A 135 -9.89 12.85 3.94
C PHE A 135 -9.47 12.49 5.37
N GLY A 136 -9.17 13.49 6.20
CA GLY A 136 -8.81 13.28 7.61
C GLY A 136 -9.96 12.64 8.41
N ILE A 137 -11.17 13.19 8.28
CA ILE A 137 -12.38 12.65 8.93
C ILE A 137 -12.64 11.20 8.50
N MET A 138 -12.47 10.90 7.22
CA MET A 138 -12.62 9.54 6.70
C MET A 138 -11.63 8.58 7.37
N ILE A 139 -10.34 8.92 7.43
CA ILE A 139 -9.33 8.08 8.10
C ILE A 139 -9.64 7.90 9.59
N ASP A 140 -10.03 8.98 10.29
CA ASP A 140 -10.38 8.94 11.71
C ASP A 140 -11.60 8.06 12.02
N ILE A 141 -12.57 8.00 11.10
CA ILE A 141 -13.71 7.09 11.22
C ILE A 141 -13.27 5.65 10.93
N LEU A 142 -12.64 5.42 9.77
CA LEU A 142 -12.34 4.07 9.27
C LEU A 142 -11.36 3.32 10.18
N ARG A 143 -10.42 4.01 10.83
CA ARG A 143 -9.46 3.37 11.75
C ARG A 143 -10.10 2.73 13.00
N ASN A 144 -11.37 3.04 13.29
CA ASN A 144 -12.13 2.39 14.35
C ASN A 144 -12.81 1.09 13.88
N HIS A 145 -12.92 0.89 12.56
CA HIS A 145 -13.59 -0.26 11.95
C HIS A 145 -12.63 -1.30 11.37
N TYR A 146 -11.36 -0.92 11.15
CA TYR A 146 -10.33 -1.78 10.57
C TYR A 146 -9.14 -1.92 11.51
N ASP A 147 -8.57 -3.12 11.54
CA ASP A 147 -7.35 -3.41 12.27
C ASP A 147 -6.15 -2.74 11.58
N TYR A 148 -6.13 -2.80 10.24
CA TYR A 148 -5.11 -2.16 9.40
C TYR A 148 -5.73 -1.44 8.21
N ILE A 149 -5.15 -0.29 7.87
CA ILE A 149 -5.48 0.50 6.68
C ILE A 149 -4.19 0.74 5.90
N VAL A 150 -4.11 0.22 4.68
CA VAL A 150 -3.01 0.45 3.76
C VAL A 150 -3.43 1.52 2.76
N VAL A 151 -2.69 2.62 2.67
CA VAL A 151 -3.00 3.75 1.80
C VAL A 151 -1.99 3.82 0.66
N ASP A 152 -2.42 3.46 -0.56
CA ASP A 152 -1.62 3.62 -1.78
C ASP A 152 -1.63 5.09 -2.21
N THR A 153 -0.48 5.75 -2.25
CA THR A 153 -0.40 7.20 -2.55
C THR A 153 0.22 7.46 -3.91
N PRO A 154 0.23 8.69 -4.46
CA PRO A 154 1.14 9.04 -5.55
C PRO A 154 2.63 8.91 -5.16
N PRO A 155 3.57 8.94 -6.13
CA PRO A 155 5.01 8.98 -5.82
C PRO A 155 5.43 10.30 -5.17
N ILE A 156 5.98 10.26 -3.96
CA ILE A 156 6.39 11.45 -3.19
C ILE A 156 7.49 12.25 -3.90
N GLY A 157 8.35 11.58 -4.67
CA GLY A 157 9.40 12.25 -5.44
C GLY A 157 8.88 13.09 -6.62
N LEU A 158 7.59 12.97 -6.97
CA LEU A 158 6.97 13.68 -8.10
C LEU A 158 5.95 14.73 -7.65
N VAL A 159 5.14 14.44 -6.63
CA VAL A 159 4.05 15.31 -6.16
C VAL A 159 3.93 15.29 -4.64
N ILE A 160 3.46 16.40 -4.07
CA ILE A 160 3.36 16.58 -2.61
C ILE A 160 2.20 15.80 -1.96
N ASP A 161 1.27 15.29 -2.77
CA ASP A 161 0.06 14.59 -2.33
C ASP A 161 0.36 13.46 -1.34
N ALA A 162 1.45 12.70 -1.57
CA ALA A 162 1.88 11.64 -0.66
C ALA A 162 2.24 12.14 0.75
N ALA A 163 2.87 13.31 0.84
CA ALA A 163 3.22 13.92 2.13
C ALA A 163 1.95 14.37 2.89
N ILE A 164 0.97 14.94 2.18
CA ILE A 164 -0.33 15.34 2.76
C ILE A 164 -1.09 14.12 3.29
N ILE A 165 -1.13 13.04 2.51
CA ILE A 165 -1.76 11.78 2.93
C ILE A 165 -1.02 11.20 4.14
N THR A 166 0.31 11.19 4.11
CA THR A 166 1.14 10.62 5.18
C THR A 166 0.93 11.31 6.53
N GLN A 167 0.64 12.62 6.56
CA GLN A 167 0.30 13.35 7.79
C GLN A 167 -1.00 12.85 8.46
N LYS A 168 -1.83 12.07 7.76
CA LYS A 168 -3.05 11.46 8.29
C LYS A 168 -2.87 9.98 8.63
N CYS A 169 -1.67 9.45 8.42
CA CYS A 169 -1.33 8.05 8.66
C CYS A 169 -0.47 7.94 9.94
N ASP A 170 -0.38 6.72 10.48
CA ASP A 170 0.45 6.41 11.65
C ASP A 170 1.91 6.20 11.26
N ALA A 171 2.14 5.72 10.04
CA ALA A 171 3.47 5.45 9.54
C ALA A 171 3.54 5.51 8.00
N SER A 172 4.76 5.57 7.48
CA SER A 172 5.03 5.51 6.04
C SER A 172 6.13 4.51 5.68
N VAL A 173 5.99 3.90 4.50
CA VAL A 173 6.99 3.07 3.85
C VAL A 173 7.27 3.57 2.43
N LEU A 174 8.52 3.48 2.01
CA LEU A 174 8.96 3.93 0.69
C LEU A 174 9.37 2.75 -0.18
N ILE A 175 8.72 2.60 -1.34
CA ILE A 175 9.04 1.59 -2.34
C ILE A 175 10.08 2.15 -3.30
N VAL A 176 11.13 1.36 -3.55
CA VAL A 176 12.23 1.75 -4.45
C VAL A 176 12.52 0.62 -5.42
N GLU A 177 12.58 0.92 -6.71
CA GLU A 177 13.02 -0.04 -7.71
C GLU A 177 14.55 -0.26 -7.65
N SER A 178 14.94 -1.53 -7.52
CA SER A 178 16.34 -1.93 -7.49
C SER A 178 17.10 -1.45 -8.74
N GLY A 179 18.22 -0.77 -8.52
CA GLY A 179 19.11 -0.31 -9.58
C GLY A 179 18.62 0.90 -10.39
N ASN A 180 17.39 1.39 -10.17
CA ASN A 180 16.78 2.42 -11.02
C ASN A 180 16.68 3.81 -10.36
N VAL A 181 16.83 3.89 -9.03
CA VAL A 181 16.78 5.17 -8.29
C VAL A 181 18.15 5.62 -7.82
N LYS A 182 18.50 6.87 -8.15
CA LYS A 182 19.72 7.51 -7.64
C LYS A 182 19.61 7.76 -6.13
N ARG A 183 20.68 7.44 -5.39
CA ARG A 183 20.77 7.62 -3.92
C ARG A 183 20.34 9.01 -3.44
N LYS A 184 20.75 10.08 -4.15
CA LYS A 184 20.37 11.46 -3.81
C LYS A 184 18.85 11.70 -3.92
N THR A 185 18.19 11.10 -4.90
CA THR A 185 16.73 11.22 -5.07
C THR A 185 16.00 10.45 -3.97
N LEU A 186 16.49 9.25 -3.63
CA LEU A 186 15.99 8.46 -2.51
C LEU A 186 16.10 9.22 -1.17
N GLN A 187 17.26 9.84 -0.91
CA GLN A 187 17.47 10.64 0.30
C GLN A 187 16.48 11.80 0.41
N LYS A 188 16.23 12.53 -0.69
CA LYS A 188 15.22 13.59 -0.72
C LYS A 188 13.80 13.08 -0.44
N ALA A 189 13.42 11.95 -1.02
CA ALA A 189 12.11 11.35 -0.78
C ALA A 189 11.95 10.94 0.69
N LYS A 190 13.00 10.36 1.29
CA LYS A 190 13.06 10.06 2.73
C LYS A 190 12.92 11.33 3.57
N GLU A 191 13.68 12.38 3.27
CA GLU A 191 13.61 13.66 3.98
C GLU A 191 12.19 14.26 3.93
N GLN A 192 11.53 14.19 2.77
CA GLN A 192 10.15 14.66 2.63
C GLN A 192 9.17 13.86 3.50
N LEU A 193 9.33 12.54 3.60
CA LEU A 193 8.53 11.70 4.51
C LEU A 193 8.80 12.06 5.97
N GLU A 194 10.05 12.20 6.38
CA GLU A 194 10.41 12.57 7.76
C GLU A 194 9.88 13.96 8.15
N GLN A 195 9.86 14.91 7.20
CA GLN A 195 9.31 16.25 7.40
C GLN A 195 7.80 16.28 7.62
N THR A 196 7.07 15.17 7.36
CA THR A 196 5.64 15.09 7.69
C THR A 196 5.38 15.02 9.19
N GLY A 197 6.40 14.65 9.99
CA GLY A 197 6.25 14.35 11.42
C GLY A 197 5.69 12.94 11.68
N THR A 198 5.33 12.19 10.64
CA THR A 198 4.88 10.80 10.74
C THR A 198 6.07 9.84 10.73
N PRO A 199 6.08 8.80 11.59
CA PRO A 199 7.10 7.75 11.57
C PRO A 199 7.39 7.18 10.17
N PHE A 200 8.66 7.18 9.78
CA PHE A 200 9.14 6.54 8.56
C PHE A 200 9.73 5.17 8.90
N LEU A 201 9.04 4.09 8.52
CA LEU A 201 9.44 2.72 8.90
C LEU A 201 10.62 2.20 8.09
N GLY A 202 10.82 2.72 6.89
CA GLY A 202 11.95 2.36 6.04
C GLY A 202 11.61 2.17 4.58
N VAL A 203 12.51 1.46 3.90
CA VAL A 203 12.50 1.27 2.45
C VAL A 203 12.25 -0.19 2.11
N ILE A 204 11.37 -0.44 1.15
CA ILE A 204 11.15 -1.74 0.53
C ILE A 204 11.79 -1.72 -0.85
N LEU A 205 12.82 -2.54 -1.03
CA LEU A 205 13.47 -2.72 -2.32
C LEU A 205 12.63 -3.67 -3.19
N ASN A 206 12.16 -3.18 -4.33
CA ASN A 206 11.29 -3.92 -5.23
C ASN A 206 11.99 -4.22 -6.57
N LYS A 207 11.48 -5.23 -7.29
CA LYS A 207 12.03 -5.73 -8.57
C LYS A 207 13.51 -6.15 -8.45
N TYR A 208 13.93 -6.58 -7.27
CA TYR A 208 15.26 -7.13 -7.06
C TYR A 208 15.39 -8.48 -7.78
N ASP A 209 16.48 -8.65 -8.55
CA ASP A 209 16.76 -9.91 -9.24
C ASP A 209 17.51 -10.88 -8.31
N ILE A 210 16.77 -11.88 -7.83
CA ILE A 210 17.28 -12.94 -6.93
C ILE A 210 18.31 -13.84 -7.65
N GLN A 211 18.33 -13.91 -8.99
CA GLN A 211 19.33 -14.72 -9.69
C GLN A 211 20.72 -14.10 -9.65
N LEU A 212 20.82 -12.77 -9.53
CA LEU A 212 22.10 -12.08 -9.31
C LEU A 212 22.74 -12.52 -7.98
N GLU A 213 21.93 -12.90 -6.99
CA GLU A 213 22.37 -13.38 -5.67
C GLU A 213 23.01 -14.78 -5.76
N LYS A 214 22.51 -15.66 -6.64
CA LYS A 214 23.08 -17.01 -6.84
C LYS A 214 24.48 -16.99 -7.46
N TYR A 215 24.87 -15.90 -8.12
CA TYR A 215 26.19 -15.75 -8.72
C TYR A 215 27.21 -15.03 -7.82
N GLY A 216 26.79 -14.58 -6.62
CA GLY A 216 27.70 -14.22 -5.54
C GLY A 216 27.43 -12.85 -4.91
N SER A 217 27.54 -12.85 -3.58
CA SER A 217 27.80 -11.73 -2.66
C SER A 217 26.63 -11.33 -1.71
N TYR A 218 26.75 -11.85 -0.46
CA TYR A 218 26.10 -11.46 0.80
C TYR A 218 24.61 -11.74 1.05
N GLY A 219 24.32 -12.72 1.94
CA GLY A 219 23.07 -12.75 2.72
C GLY A 219 22.46 -14.12 3.02
N ASN A 220 23.19 -15.01 3.71
CA ASN A 220 22.66 -16.30 4.17
C ASN A 220 21.50 -16.11 5.18
N TYR A 221 20.25 -16.07 4.72
CA TYR A 221 19.12 -16.50 5.55
C TYR A 221 18.95 -18.01 5.38
N GLY A 222 19.66 -18.72 6.27
CA GLY A 222 19.74 -20.17 6.27
C GLY A 222 18.39 -20.86 6.46
N ASN A 223 18.20 -21.91 5.68
CA ASN A 223 17.25 -23.00 5.86
C ASN A 223 17.06 -23.42 7.33
N TYR A 224 16.01 -22.92 7.98
CA TYR A 224 15.46 -23.51 9.21
C TYR A 224 14.47 -24.61 8.82
N GLY A 225 14.99 -25.79 8.46
CA GLY A 225 14.14 -26.91 8.04
C GLY A 225 14.68 -28.31 8.25
N ASN A 226 15.82 -28.50 8.92
CA ASN A 226 16.40 -29.84 9.10
C ASN A 226 17.08 -30.02 10.46
N TYR A 227 16.30 -29.90 11.54
CA TYR A 227 16.64 -30.53 12.82
C TYR A 227 15.49 -31.41 13.25
N GLY A 228 15.47 -32.63 12.70
CA GLY A 228 14.40 -33.57 13.00
C GLY A 228 14.53 -34.97 12.40
N LYS A 229 15.71 -35.41 11.95
CA LYS A 229 15.99 -36.85 11.73
C LYS A 229 17.47 -37.15 11.91
N LYS A 230 17.85 -37.50 13.13
CA LYS A 230 19.01 -38.37 13.43
C LYS A 230 19.02 -38.76 14.93
N LYS A 231 18.28 -39.80 15.26
CA LYS A 231 18.75 -41.08 15.84
C LYS A 231 17.54 -41.94 16.18
#